data_AF-A0A150U367-F1
#
_entry.id   AF-A0A150U367-F1
#
_cell.length_a   1.000
_cell.length_b   1.000
_cell.length_c   1.000
_cell.angle_alpha   90.00
_cell.angle_beta   90.00
_cell.angle_gamma   90.00
#
_symmetry.space_group_name_H-M   'P 1'
#
loop_
_entity.id
_entity.type
_entity.pdbx_description
1 polymer ?
#
loop_
_entity_poly.entity_id
_entity_poly.type
_entity_poly.pdbx_seq_one_letter_code
_entity_poly.pdbx_strand_id
1 'polypeptide(L)'
;MITKTTMAMFGLAASGLLAGCTETLDSKQIRTGGISATLEATAESASSTSVKATLKAGGDESNTYVILSAGDRISATADGEEVEMSSESSGVYVARFDIGEGGTELTVRLDREDDDDAPNNAGTLPDPFDLEALPKDPVPRGEDLTITWAPSGSGDDMVIRVDGRCIFAKTFDVGGDPGTYTIDADELEATSSQEPESCDVDVVISRTRSGTTDKTLDPESSFELSQVRQGRFTSAP
;
A
#
# COMPACT_ATOMS: atom_id res chain seq x y z
N MET A 1 62.22 10.57 39.21
CA MET A 1 60.90 10.90 39.79
C MET A 1 59.87 10.48 38.74
N ILE A 2 58.99 9.54 39.11
CA ILE A 2 58.15 8.77 38.18
C ILE A 2 56.89 9.58 37.84
N THR A 3 56.62 9.83 36.56
CA THR A 3 55.36 10.40 36.10
C THR A 3 54.60 9.35 35.30
N LYS A 4 53.48 8.89 35.84
CA LYS A 4 52.58 7.88 35.28
C LYS A 4 51.82 8.46 34.07
N THR A 5 51.85 7.74 32.95
CA THR A 5 50.99 8.00 31.79
C THR A 5 49.79 7.07 31.86
N THR A 6 48.61 7.62 32.15
CA THR A 6 47.34 6.87 32.16
C THR A 6 46.76 6.89 30.75
N MET A 7 46.71 5.72 30.12
CA MET A 7 46.13 5.52 28.78
C MET A 7 44.65 5.16 28.96
N ALA A 8 43.74 6.04 28.55
CA ALA A 8 42.31 5.77 28.52
C ALA A 8 41.95 5.09 27.20
N MET A 9 41.45 3.85 27.27
CA MET A 9 41.01 3.05 26.13
C MET A 9 39.51 3.33 25.90
N PHE A 10 39.19 4.06 24.81
CA PHE A 10 37.82 4.28 24.36
C PHE A 10 37.36 3.05 23.56
N GLY A 11 36.43 2.28 24.11
CA GLY A 11 35.81 1.14 23.43
C GLY A 11 34.81 1.61 22.39
N LEU A 12 35.08 1.30 21.12
CA LEU A 12 34.17 1.53 20.00
C LEU A 12 33.07 0.46 20.04
N ALA A 13 31.85 0.83 20.43
CA ALA A 13 30.68 -0.04 20.30
C ALA A 13 30.24 -0.04 18.82
N ALA A 14 30.49 -1.14 18.12
CA ALA A 14 29.98 -1.36 16.78
C ALA A 14 28.49 -1.72 16.86
N SER A 15 27.61 -0.77 16.56
CA SER A 15 26.19 -1.01 16.37
C SER A 15 26.00 -1.84 15.09
N GLY A 16 25.75 -3.14 15.27
CA GLY A 16 25.37 -4.03 14.17
C GLY A 16 24.00 -3.62 13.62
N LEU A 17 23.96 -3.26 12.34
CA LEU A 17 22.73 -3.09 11.58
C LEU A 17 21.98 -4.43 11.57
N LEU A 18 20.81 -4.46 12.21
CA LEU A 18 19.85 -5.56 12.08
C LEU A 18 19.28 -5.52 10.65
N ALA A 19 19.97 -6.13 9.70
CA ALA A 19 19.34 -6.52 8.45
C ALA A 19 18.36 -7.64 8.81
N GLY A 20 17.07 -7.32 8.90
CA GLY A 20 16.02 -8.33 9.04
C GLY A 20 16.07 -9.24 7.80
N CYS A 21 16.48 -10.49 7.98
CA CYS A 21 16.45 -11.48 6.91
C CYS A 21 14.98 -11.74 6.54
N THR A 22 14.63 -11.55 5.27
CA THR A 22 13.37 -12.08 4.74
C THR A 22 13.50 -13.59 4.60
N GLU A 23 12.50 -14.32 5.10
CA GLU A 23 12.45 -15.78 5.01
C GLU A 23 11.42 -16.22 3.96
N THR A 24 11.57 -17.43 3.45
CA THR A 24 10.63 -18.02 2.49
C THR A 24 10.23 -19.42 2.91
N LEU A 25 8.98 -19.78 2.70
CA LEU A 25 8.42 -21.10 2.95
C LEU A 25 7.74 -21.63 1.68
N ASP A 26 7.95 -22.89 1.36
CA ASP A 26 7.28 -23.54 0.23
C ASP A 26 5.83 -23.86 0.60
N SER A 27 4.87 -23.53 -0.27
CA SER A 27 3.43 -23.70 0.00
C SER A 27 3.07 -25.15 0.37
N LYS A 28 3.76 -26.16 -0.17
CA LYS A 28 3.52 -27.58 0.17
C LYS A 28 3.83 -27.93 1.63
N GLN A 29 4.55 -27.07 2.34
CA GLN A 29 4.96 -27.29 3.73
C GLN A 29 4.00 -26.66 4.74
N ILE A 30 2.97 -25.95 4.27
CA ILE A 30 2.01 -25.25 5.12
C ILE A 30 0.58 -25.54 4.66
N ARG A 31 -0.32 -25.62 5.65
CA ARG A 31 -1.74 -25.73 5.37
C ARG A 31 -2.32 -24.41 4.87
N THR A 32 -3.38 -24.43 4.07
CA THR A 32 -4.03 -23.20 3.56
C THR A 32 -4.39 -22.24 4.70
N GLY A 33 -4.89 -22.76 5.82
CA GLY A 33 -5.23 -21.95 7.00
C GLY A 33 -4.03 -21.35 7.76
N GLY A 34 -2.79 -21.65 7.36
CA GLY A 34 -1.59 -20.98 7.86
C GLY A 34 -1.04 -19.91 6.90
N ILE A 35 -1.68 -19.71 5.75
CA ILE A 35 -1.34 -18.68 4.77
C ILE A 35 -2.23 -17.47 5.04
N SER A 36 -1.61 -16.36 5.45
CA SER A 36 -2.24 -15.05 5.40
C SER A 36 -2.06 -14.46 4.01
N ALA A 37 -3.17 -14.06 3.39
CA ALA A 37 -3.19 -13.38 2.10
C ALA A 37 -3.61 -11.92 2.29
N THR A 38 -2.69 -11.00 2.01
CA THR A 38 -3.01 -9.58 1.85
C THR A 38 -3.28 -9.33 0.37
N LEU A 39 -4.54 -9.08 0.05
CA LEU A 39 -5.02 -8.86 -1.32
C LEU A 39 -5.33 -7.39 -1.52
N GLU A 40 -4.83 -6.82 -2.62
CA GLU A 40 -4.99 -5.41 -2.95
C GLU A 40 -5.37 -5.29 -4.43
N ALA A 41 -6.53 -4.71 -4.74
CA ALA A 41 -6.90 -4.33 -6.11
C ALA A 41 -6.85 -2.81 -6.25
N THR A 42 -6.00 -2.29 -7.14
CA THR A 42 -5.78 -0.85 -7.31
C THR A 42 -6.09 -0.43 -8.73
N ALA A 43 -7.12 0.41 -8.87
CA ALA A 43 -7.50 1.06 -10.12
C ALA A 43 -6.92 2.47 -10.19
N GLU A 44 -5.91 2.66 -11.04
CA GLU A 44 -5.26 3.97 -11.25
C GLU A 44 -5.98 4.82 -12.31
N SER A 45 -6.84 4.18 -13.12
CA SER A 45 -7.65 4.83 -14.14
C SER A 45 -8.90 3.99 -14.43
N ALA A 46 -9.82 4.52 -15.25
CA ALA A 46 -11.02 3.82 -15.67
C ALA A 46 -10.76 2.53 -16.49
N SER A 47 -9.52 2.32 -16.95
CA SER A 47 -9.15 1.19 -17.82
C SER A 47 -7.92 0.44 -17.35
N SER A 48 -7.57 0.53 -16.05
CA SER A 48 -6.39 -0.17 -15.54
C SER A 48 -6.56 -0.49 -14.06
N THR A 49 -6.59 -1.79 -13.75
CA THR A 49 -6.54 -2.32 -12.39
C THR A 49 -5.40 -3.31 -12.24
N SER A 50 -4.62 -3.17 -11.18
CA SER A 50 -3.63 -4.16 -10.75
C SER A 50 -4.16 -4.88 -9.51
N VAL A 51 -4.18 -6.21 -9.54
CA VAL A 51 -4.49 -7.05 -8.38
C VAL A 51 -3.19 -7.66 -7.89
N LYS A 52 -2.86 -7.41 -6.63
CA LYS A 52 -1.65 -7.90 -5.96
C LYS A 52 -2.06 -8.80 -4.80
N ALA A 53 -1.41 -9.95 -4.69
CA ALA A 53 -1.53 -10.85 -3.57
C ALA A 53 -0.17 -11.01 -2.90
N THR A 54 -0.09 -10.74 -1.60
CA THR A 54 1.08 -11.03 -0.77
C THR A 54 0.75 -12.18 0.15
N LEU A 55 1.48 -13.29 0.02
CA LEU A 55 1.25 -14.52 0.78
C LEU A 55 2.33 -14.68 1.85
N LYS A 56 1.91 -14.83 3.10
CA LYS A 56 2.80 -14.95 4.25
C LYS A 56 2.40 -16.11 5.16
N ALA A 57 3.39 -16.72 5.82
CA ALA A 57 3.19 -17.80 6.77
C ALA A 57 3.17 -17.27 8.20
N GLY A 58 2.12 -17.60 8.96
CA GLY A 58 2.01 -17.23 10.37
C GLY A 58 1.57 -15.78 10.63
N GLY A 59 0.72 -15.24 9.75
CA GLY A 59 0.10 -13.92 9.90
C GLY A 59 0.57 -12.87 8.89
N ASP A 60 -0.14 -11.75 8.83
CA ASP A 60 0.13 -10.64 7.91
C ASP A 60 1.39 -9.83 8.29
N GLU A 61 1.71 -9.76 9.58
CA GLU A 61 2.93 -9.15 10.12
C GLU A 61 4.18 -10.04 10.01
N SER A 62 4.05 -11.24 9.45
CA SER A 62 5.17 -12.17 9.27
C SER A 62 6.20 -11.65 8.24
N ASN A 63 7.45 -12.09 8.41
CA ASN A 63 8.54 -11.88 7.45
C ASN A 63 8.84 -13.13 6.61
N THR A 64 8.01 -14.18 6.74
CA THR A 64 8.15 -15.44 6.03
C THR A 64 7.15 -15.50 4.86
N TYR A 65 7.65 -15.32 3.65
CA TYR A 65 6.85 -15.29 2.42
C TYR A 65 6.58 -16.70 1.90
N VAL A 66 5.35 -16.95 1.46
CA VAL A 66 4.95 -18.26 0.91
C VAL A 66 5.21 -18.29 -0.59
N ILE A 67 6.00 -19.25 -1.05
CA ILE A 67 6.27 -19.49 -2.46
C ILE A 67 5.37 -20.64 -2.93
N LEU A 68 4.45 -20.35 -3.85
CA LEU A 68 3.61 -21.35 -4.50
C LEU A 68 4.47 -22.34 -5.27
N SER A 69 4.24 -23.63 -5.02
CA SER A 69 4.95 -24.73 -5.65
C SER A 69 4.03 -25.95 -5.81
N ALA A 70 4.57 -27.06 -6.32
CA ALA A 70 3.87 -28.35 -6.39
C ALA A 70 2.54 -28.38 -7.16
N GLY A 71 2.26 -27.37 -7.99
CA GLY A 71 1.01 -27.27 -8.74
C GLY A 71 0.04 -26.22 -8.20
N ASP A 72 0.32 -25.66 -7.01
CA ASP A 72 -0.44 -24.55 -6.43
C ASP A 72 -0.40 -23.32 -7.35
N ARG A 73 -1.54 -22.65 -7.50
CA ARG A 73 -1.74 -21.51 -8.40
C ARG A 73 -2.56 -20.44 -7.71
N ILE A 74 -2.34 -19.20 -8.11
CA ILE A 74 -3.22 -18.10 -7.74
C ILE A 74 -3.67 -17.37 -8.99
N SER A 75 -4.98 -17.17 -9.11
CA SER A 75 -5.59 -16.42 -10.21
C SER A 75 -6.44 -15.28 -9.66
N ALA A 76 -6.57 -14.23 -10.46
CA ALA A 76 -7.53 -13.16 -10.22
C ALA A 76 -8.55 -13.14 -11.37
N THR A 77 -9.78 -12.75 -11.08
CA THR A 77 -10.82 -12.54 -12.10
C THR A 77 -11.39 -11.14 -11.99
N ALA A 78 -11.56 -10.48 -13.14
CA ALA A 78 -12.27 -9.22 -13.28
C ALA A 78 -13.19 -9.30 -14.49
N ASP A 79 -14.47 -8.93 -14.34
CA ASP A 79 -15.47 -8.93 -15.44
C ASP A 79 -15.51 -10.25 -16.25
N GLY A 80 -15.33 -11.38 -15.56
CA GLY A 80 -15.34 -12.72 -16.16
C GLY A 80 -14.05 -13.12 -16.90
N GLU A 81 -13.04 -12.25 -17.00
CA GLU A 81 -11.71 -12.61 -17.45
C GLU A 81 -10.88 -13.11 -16.27
N GLU A 82 -10.39 -14.36 -16.34
CA GLU A 82 -9.48 -14.93 -15.37
C GLU A 82 -8.02 -14.83 -15.86
N VAL A 83 -7.14 -14.36 -14.98
CA VAL A 83 -5.70 -14.24 -15.22
C VAL A 83 -4.95 -14.98 -14.11
N GLU A 84 -4.11 -15.97 -14.48
CA GLU A 84 -3.13 -16.56 -13.56
C GLU A 84 -2.11 -15.47 -13.16
N MET A 85 -1.96 -15.22 -11.86
CA MET A 85 -1.11 -14.14 -11.37
C MET A 85 0.36 -14.53 -11.49
N SER A 86 1.19 -13.60 -11.94
CA SER A 86 2.64 -13.82 -12.09
C SER A 86 3.38 -13.40 -10.83
N SER A 87 4.41 -14.17 -10.43
CA SER A 87 5.29 -13.79 -9.31
C SER A 87 6.16 -12.60 -9.71
N GLU A 88 6.06 -11.49 -8.97
CA GLU A 88 6.95 -10.33 -9.11
C GLU A 88 8.12 -10.40 -8.13
N SER A 89 7.92 -11.02 -6.97
CA SER A 89 8.96 -11.34 -5.99
C SER A 89 8.49 -12.48 -5.08
N SER A 90 9.33 -12.89 -4.13
CA SER A 90 9.02 -13.95 -3.17
C SER A 90 7.69 -13.69 -2.46
N GLY A 91 6.70 -14.55 -2.70
CA GLY A 91 5.36 -14.47 -2.10
C GLY A 91 4.51 -13.30 -2.57
N VAL A 92 4.91 -12.57 -3.62
CA VAL A 92 4.13 -11.49 -4.22
C VAL A 92 3.74 -11.85 -5.64
N TYR A 93 2.44 -11.88 -5.89
CA TYR A 93 1.84 -12.27 -7.16
C TYR A 93 0.96 -11.14 -7.68
N VAL A 94 0.99 -10.89 -8.99
CA VAL A 94 0.26 -9.79 -9.62
C VAL A 94 -0.47 -10.25 -10.88
N ALA A 95 -1.71 -9.79 -11.03
CA ALA A 95 -2.48 -9.79 -12.27
C ALA A 95 -2.88 -8.35 -12.63
N ARG A 96 -3.05 -8.08 -13.92
CA ARG A 96 -3.42 -6.76 -14.45
C ARG A 96 -4.60 -6.93 -15.40
N PHE A 97 -5.51 -5.97 -15.34
CA PHE A 97 -6.73 -5.95 -16.15
C PHE A 97 -6.92 -4.57 -16.78
N ASP A 98 -7.42 -4.54 -18.00
CA ASP A 98 -7.75 -3.31 -18.72
C ASP A 98 -9.15 -2.78 -18.37
N ILE A 99 -9.49 -2.82 -17.07
CA ILE A 99 -10.76 -2.36 -16.50
C ILE A 99 -10.50 -1.59 -15.20
N GLY A 100 -11.28 -0.55 -14.93
CA GLY A 100 -11.22 0.20 -13.68
C GLY A 100 -12.54 0.90 -13.37
N GLU A 101 -13.64 0.37 -13.90
CA GLU A 101 -14.99 0.87 -13.65
C GLU A 101 -15.42 0.55 -12.20
N GLY A 102 -16.17 1.48 -11.60
CA GLY A 102 -16.76 1.28 -10.28
C GLY A 102 -17.73 0.11 -10.25
N GLY A 103 -17.78 -0.60 -9.13
CA GLY A 103 -18.66 -1.75 -8.96
C GLY A 103 -18.21 -3.04 -9.66
N THR A 104 -17.11 -3.01 -10.43
CA THR A 104 -16.51 -4.22 -11.01
C THR A 104 -16.19 -5.21 -9.88
N GLU A 105 -16.71 -6.44 -9.98
CA GLU A 105 -16.37 -7.51 -9.05
C GLU A 105 -14.99 -8.07 -9.38
N LEU A 106 -14.14 -8.11 -8.36
CA LEU A 106 -12.80 -8.70 -8.40
C LEU A 106 -12.78 -9.89 -7.47
N THR A 107 -12.30 -11.03 -7.97
CA THR A 107 -12.06 -12.21 -7.15
C THR A 107 -10.62 -12.66 -7.23
N VAL A 108 -10.12 -13.28 -6.17
CA VAL A 108 -8.81 -13.93 -6.12
C VAL A 108 -8.99 -15.35 -5.61
N ARG A 109 -8.43 -16.31 -6.32
CA ARG A 109 -8.53 -17.73 -6.01
C ARG A 109 -7.15 -18.32 -5.85
N LEU A 110 -6.92 -18.97 -4.71
CA LEU A 110 -5.76 -19.83 -4.50
C LEU A 110 -6.20 -21.28 -4.67
N ASP A 111 -5.71 -21.93 -5.73
CA ASP A 111 -5.88 -23.36 -5.97
C ASP A 111 -4.68 -24.11 -5.38
N ARG A 112 -4.94 -25.15 -4.59
CA ARG A 112 -3.95 -25.98 -3.91
C ARG A 112 -4.02 -27.40 -4.46
N GLU A 113 -2.86 -27.98 -4.83
CA GLU A 113 -2.83 -29.35 -5.36
C GLU A 113 -3.08 -30.40 -4.26
N ASP A 114 -2.50 -30.17 -3.07
CA ASP A 114 -2.41 -31.15 -1.98
C ASP A 114 -3.11 -30.67 -0.68
N ASP A 115 -3.94 -29.62 -0.74
CA ASP A 115 -4.68 -29.07 0.41
C ASP A 115 -5.99 -28.38 -0.02
N ASP A 116 -6.72 -27.78 0.92
CA ASP A 116 -7.97 -27.08 0.61
C ASP A 116 -7.74 -25.78 -0.18
N ASP A 117 -8.51 -25.56 -1.25
CA ASP A 117 -8.53 -24.31 -2.01
C ASP A 117 -9.11 -23.14 -1.20
N ALA A 118 -8.79 -21.91 -1.62
CA ALA A 118 -9.39 -20.67 -1.11
C ALA A 118 -10.02 -19.84 -2.25
N PRO A 119 -11.21 -20.23 -2.75
CA PRO A 119 -11.83 -19.57 -3.90
C PRO A 119 -12.67 -18.32 -3.57
N ASN A 120 -13.05 -18.10 -2.31
CA ASN A 120 -14.03 -17.07 -1.93
C ASN A 120 -13.40 -15.76 -1.45
N ASN A 121 -12.34 -15.28 -2.11
CA ASN A 121 -11.85 -13.92 -1.90
C ASN A 121 -12.46 -13.00 -2.95
N ALA A 122 -13.24 -12.01 -2.51
CA ALA A 122 -14.02 -11.18 -3.43
C ALA A 122 -14.24 -9.77 -2.89
N GLY A 123 -14.40 -8.82 -3.79
CA GLY A 123 -14.80 -7.45 -3.48
C GLY A 123 -15.22 -6.70 -4.73
N THR A 124 -15.67 -5.47 -4.55
CA THR A 124 -16.04 -4.60 -5.68
C THR A 124 -15.21 -3.33 -5.67
N LEU A 125 -14.75 -2.89 -6.83
CA LEU A 125 -14.03 -1.62 -6.94
C LEU A 125 -14.93 -0.47 -6.46
N PRO A 126 -14.40 0.49 -5.69
CA PRO A 126 -15.09 1.76 -5.44
C PRO A 126 -15.38 2.49 -6.74
N ASP A 127 -16.36 3.41 -6.70
CA ASP A 127 -16.63 4.29 -7.84
C ASP A 127 -15.39 5.13 -8.17
N PRO A 128 -15.08 5.38 -9.45
CA PRO A 128 -13.95 6.21 -9.82
C PRO A 128 -14.18 7.67 -9.41
N PHE A 129 -13.09 8.41 -9.26
CA PHE A 129 -13.09 9.87 -9.13
C PHE A 129 -11.95 10.48 -9.92
N ASP A 130 -12.03 11.78 -10.12
CA ASP A 130 -11.00 12.61 -10.72
C ASP A 130 -10.56 13.65 -9.69
N LEU A 131 -9.24 13.80 -9.58
CA LEU A 131 -8.61 14.83 -8.79
C LEU A 131 -8.63 16.15 -9.59
N GLU A 132 -9.16 17.21 -8.98
CA GLU A 132 -9.04 18.54 -9.56
C GLU A 132 -7.58 18.98 -9.61
N ALA A 133 -7.25 19.85 -10.58
CA ALA A 133 -5.88 20.29 -10.77
C ALA A 133 -5.35 21.00 -9.51
N LEU A 134 -4.24 20.49 -8.97
CA LEU A 134 -3.55 21.12 -7.85
C LEU A 134 -2.94 22.48 -8.26
N PRO A 135 -2.64 23.37 -7.29
CA PRO A 135 -2.03 24.67 -7.56
C PRO A 135 -0.75 24.56 -8.39
N LYS A 136 -0.63 25.44 -9.39
CA LYS A 136 0.56 25.52 -10.27
C LYS A 136 1.66 26.42 -9.72
N ASP A 137 1.26 27.42 -8.94
CA ASP A 137 2.20 28.29 -8.23
C ASP A 137 2.64 27.59 -6.93
N PRO A 138 3.86 27.86 -6.44
CA PRO A 138 4.32 27.30 -5.18
C PRO A 138 3.39 27.65 -4.01
N VAL A 139 3.04 26.66 -3.21
CA VAL A 139 2.14 26.77 -2.04
C VAL A 139 2.99 26.96 -0.78
N PRO A 140 2.88 28.09 -0.07
CA PRO A 140 3.56 28.29 1.21
C PRO A 140 3.06 27.29 2.26
N ARG A 141 3.96 26.70 3.05
CA ARG A 141 3.58 25.75 4.10
C ARG A 141 2.75 26.36 5.23
N GLY A 142 2.86 27.67 5.44
CA GLY A 142 2.06 28.43 6.40
C GLY A 142 0.68 28.86 5.88
N GLU A 143 0.24 28.35 4.73
CA GLU A 143 -1.08 28.60 4.15
C GLU A 143 -1.85 27.29 3.97
N ASP A 144 -3.17 27.37 4.03
CA ASP A 144 -4.06 26.22 3.82
C ASP A 144 -3.96 25.72 2.37
N LEU A 145 -3.92 24.39 2.21
CA LEU A 145 -4.00 23.72 0.90
C LEU A 145 -5.30 22.93 0.80
N THR A 146 -6.22 23.41 -0.04
CA THR A 146 -7.44 22.67 -0.36
C THR A 146 -7.21 21.73 -1.55
N ILE A 147 -7.57 20.46 -1.35
CA ILE A 147 -7.56 19.39 -2.34
C ILE A 147 -9.01 19.04 -2.65
N THR A 148 -9.39 18.99 -3.92
CA THR A 148 -10.77 18.76 -4.36
C THR A 148 -10.84 17.62 -5.38
N TRP A 149 -11.91 16.83 -5.33
CA TRP A 149 -12.15 15.72 -6.25
C TRP A 149 -13.64 15.50 -6.51
N ALA A 150 -13.96 14.85 -7.62
CA ALA A 150 -15.33 14.54 -8.01
C ALA A 150 -15.41 13.27 -8.90
N PRO A 151 -16.55 12.56 -8.93
CA PRO A 151 -17.70 12.71 -8.05
C PRO A 151 -17.35 12.40 -6.59
N SER A 152 -18.13 12.95 -5.66
CA SER A 152 -18.00 12.72 -4.22
C SER A 152 -19.30 12.21 -3.60
N GLY A 153 -19.28 11.94 -2.30
CA GLY A 153 -20.43 11.41 -1.57
C GLY A 153 -20.61 9.89 -1.71
N SER A 154 -19.56 9.18 -2.12
CA SER A 154 -19.54 7.73 -1.94
C SER A 154 -19.60 7.38 -0.45
N GLY A 155 -20.10 6.19 -0.12
CA GLY A 155 -20.04 5.66 1.25
C GLY A 155 -18.67 5.05 1.60
N ASP A 156 -17.70 5.18 0.70
CA ASP A 156 -16.36 4.62 0.82
C ASP A 156 -15.42 5.63 1.53
N ASP A 157 -14.38 5.11 2.17
CA ASP A 157 -13.41 5.94 2.87
C ASP A 157 -12.41 6.56 1.90
N MET A 158 -11.92 7.76 2.24
CA MET A 158 -10.87 8.46 1.48
C MET A 158 -9.63 8.64 2.35
N VAL A 159 -8.47 8.41 1.75
CA VAL A 159 -7.15 8.64 2.37
C VAL A 159 -6.32 9.51 1.45
N ILE A 160 -5.65 10.51 2.03
CA ILE A 160 -4.69 11.36 1.31
C ILE A 160 -3.31 11.11 1.89
N ARG A 161 -2.35 10.78 1.03
CA ARG A 161 -0.93 10.71 1.36
C ARG A 161 -0.19 11.82 0.62
N VAL A 162 0.64 12.55 1.34
CA VAL A 162 1.56 13.54 0.77
C VAL A 162 3.00 13.14 1.08
N ASP A 163 3.87 13.25 0.08
CA ASP A 163 5.28 12.87 0.19
C ASP A 163 6.16 13.80 -0.65
N GLY A 164 7.28 14.25 -0.10
CA GLY A 164 8.18 15.16 -0.78
C GLY A 164 9.47 15.35 0.00
N ARG A 165 10.58 15.59 -0.69
CA ARG A 165 11.93 15.67 -0.06
C ARG A 165 12.07 16.77 1.00
N CYS A 166 11.24 17.81 0.94
CA CYS A 166 11.29 18.97 1.83
C CYS A 166 10.24 18.93 2.95
N ILE A 167 9.38 17.91 3.00
CA ILE A 167 8.36 17.73 4.04
C ILE A 167 8.42 16.33 4.64
N PHE A 168 7.95 16.14 5.86
CA PHE A 168 7.70 14.80 6.37
C PHE A 168 6.50 14.20 5.63
N ALA A 169 6.62 12.95 5.18
CA ALA A 169 5.49 12.25 4.58
C ALA A 169 4.34 12.16 5.60
N LYS A 170 3.13 12.54 5.18
CA LYS A 170 1.96 12.59 6.05
C LYS A 170 0.80 11.86 5.39
N THR A 171 -0.01 11.22 6.22
CA THR A 171 -1.24 10.54 5.79
C THR A 171 -2.41 11.16 6.55
N PHE A 172 -3.46 11.49 5.83
CA PHE A 172 -4.68 12.10 6.34
C PHE A 172 -5.84 11.16 6.09
N ASP A 173 -6.52 10.77 7.17
CA ASP A 173 -7.82 10.11 7.10
C ASP A 173 -8.89 11.20 6.93
N VAL A 174 -9.64 11.11 5.83
CA VAL A 174 -10.66 12.11 5.48
C VAL A 174 -11.99 11.84 6.18
N GLY A 175 -12.23 10.62 6.69
CA GLY A 175 -13.48 10.25 7.37
C GLY A 175 -14.69 10.17 6.42
N GLY A 176 -14.50 9.58 5.23
CA GLY A 176 -15.51 9.42 4.18
C GLY A 176 -15.15 10.19 2.90
N ASP A 177 -16.15 10.50 2.07
CA ASP A 177 -15.96 11.12 0.75
C ASP A 177 -16.66 12.48 0.60
N PRO A 178 -16.15 13.55 1.24
CA PRO A 178 -16.73 14.90 1.14
C PRO A 178 -16.50 15.58 -0.22
N GLY A 179 -15.59 15.09 -1.05
CA GLY A 179 -15.16 15.75 -2.30
C GLY A 179 -14.11 16.84 -2.11
N THR A 180 -13.74 17.14 -0.86
CA THR A 180 -12.73 18.13 -0.55
C THR A 180 -12.06 17.84 0.78
N TYR A 181 -10.78 18.17 0.89
CA TYR A 181 -10.03 18.14 2.14
C TYR A 181 -9.11 19.36 2.21
N THR A 182 -9.05 20.00 3.37
CA THR A 182 -8.10 21.09 3.61
C THR A 182 -6.99 20.56 4.50
N ILE A 183 -5.76 20.61 3.99
CA ILE A 183 -4.56 20.50 4.81
C ILE A 183 -4.34 21.88 5.41
N ASP A 184 -4.46 22.00 6.74
CA ASP A 184 -4.38 23.28 7.41
C ASP A 184 -2.95 23.84 7.34
N ALA A 185 -2.82 25.16 7.47
CA ALA A 185 -1.51 25.81 7.59
C ALA A 185 -0.61 25.13 8.65
N ASP A 186 0.68 25.06 8.34
CA ASP A 186 1.73 24.43 9.16
C ASP A 186 1.62 22.91 9.34
N GLU A 187 0.62 22.24 8.76
CA GLU A 187 0.51 20.78 8.83
C GLU A 187 1.55 20.03 7.97
N LEU A 188 2.06 20.69 6.93
CA LEU A 188 3.14 20.20 6.09
C LEU A 188 4.48 20.61 6.70
N GLU A 189 4.97 19.82 7.65
CA GLU A 189 6.19 20.12 8.38
C GLU A 189 7.44 19.93 7.52
N ALA A 190 8.34 20.92 7.52
CA ALA A 190 9.59 20.85 6.79
C ALA A 190 10.58 19.85 7.40
N THR A 191 11.29 19.08 6.57
CA THR A 191 12.35 18.15 7.04
C THR A 191 13.59 18.88 7.58
N SER A 192 13.78 20.16 7.21
CA SER A 192 14.83 21.04 7.70
C SER A 192 14.25 22.40 8.09
N SER A 193 14.34 22.74 9.38
CA SER A 193 13.85 24.03 9.91
C SER A 193 14.86 25.18 9.77
N GLN A 194 16.13 24.89 9.49
CA GLN A 194 17.18 25.90 9.40
C GLN A 194 17.35 26.44 7.97
N GLU A 195 17.03 25.60 6.97
CA GLU A 195 17.09 25.94 5.54
C GLU A 195 15.88 25.30 4.86
N PRO A 196 14.67 25.86 5.08
CA PRO A 196 13.48 25.33 4.44
C PRO A 196 13.61 25.54 2.92
N GLU A 197 13.66 24.44 2.17
CA GLU A 197 13.70 24.45 0.71
C GLU A 197 12.29 24.29 0.12
N SER A 198 12.13 24.72 -1.13
CA SER A 198 10.98 24.33 -1.95
C SER A 198 11.21 22.96 -2.57
N CYS A 199 10.14 22.19 -2.75
CA CYS A 199 10.20 20.93 -3.48
C CYS A 199 8.87 20.55 -4.09
N ASP A 200 8.91 19.65 -5.05
CA ASP A 200 7.72 18.95 -5.51
C ASP A 200 7.24 17.98 -4.42
N VAL A 201 5.94 18.02 -4.16
CA VAL A 201 5.21 17.13 -3.26
C VAL A 201 4.23 16.33 -4.09
N ASP A 202 4.35 15.01 -4.02
CA ASP A 202 3.40 14.08 -4.60
C ASP A 202 2.21 13.92 -3.65
N VAL A 203 1.00 14.01 -4.22
CA VAL A 203 -0.26 13.81 -3.53
C VAL A 203 -0.90 12.56 -4.11
N VAL A 204 -1.13 11.56 -3.27
CA VAL A 204 -1.83 10.33 -3.62
C VAL A 204 -3.14 10.34 -2.86
N ILE A 205 -4.25 10.25 -3.58
CA ILE A 205 -5.59 10.16 -3.01
C ILE A 205 -6.15 8.79 -3.36
N SER A 206 -6.66 8.09 -2.36
CA SER A 206 -7.25 6.77 -2.50
C SER A 206 -8.67 6.77 -1.97
N ARG A 207 -9.61 6.26 -2.76
CA ARG A 207 -10.94 5.83 -2.29
C ARG A 207 -10.89 4.33 -2.07
N THR A 208 -11.24 3.82 -0.89
CA THR A 208 -11.04 2.41 -0.52
C THR A 208 -12.33 1.72 -0.09
N ARG A 209 -12.41 0.42 -0.38
CA ARG A 209 -13.49 -0.47 0.06
C ARG A 209 -12.90 -1.82 0.44
N SER A 210 -13.32 -2.34 1.59
CA SER A 210 -12.95 -3.69 2.00
C SER A 210 -13.75 -4.76 1.24
N GLY A 211 -13.06 -5.80 0.81
CA GLY A 211 -13.64 -7.06 0.35
C GLY A 211 -13.77 -8.08 1.47
N THR A 212 -13.97 -9.34 1.08
CA THR A 212 -14.00 -10.50 1.97
C THR A 212 -12.91 -11.49 1.58
N THR A 213 -12.37 -12.20 2.55
CA THR A 213 -11.40 -13.29 2.37
C THR A 213 -12.02 -14.65 2.69
N ASP A 214 -11.47 -15.69 2.07
CA ASP A 214 -11.91 -17.06 2.27
C ASP A 214 -11.53 -17.56 3.68
N LYS A 215 -12.45 -18.27 4.34
CA LYS A 215 -12.26 -18.78 5.71
C LYS A 215 -11.26 -19.94 5.81
N THR A 216 -10.87 -20.51 4.67
CA THR A 216 -9.81 -21.53 4.59
C THR A 216 -8.42 -20.92 4.73
N LEU A 217 -8.26 -19.61 4.50
CA LEU A 217 -7.03 -18.87 4.76
C LEU A 217 -6.88 -18.55 6.25
N ASP A 218 -5.71 -18.03 6.61
CA ASP A 218 -5.49 -17.46 7.93
C ASP A 218 -6.48 -16.31 8.21
N PRO A 219 -7.08 -16.21 9.42
CA PRO A 219 -8.01 -15.14 9.78
C PRO A 219 -7.47 -13.71 9.65
N GLU A 220 -6.15 -13.52 9.59
CA GLU A 220 -5.51 -12.22 9.36
C GLU A 220 -5.47 -11.83 7.87
N SER A 221 -6.00 -12.68 6.96
CA SER A 221 -6.11 -12.35 5.55
C SER A 221 -7.06 -11.18 5.30
N SER A 222 -6.69 -10.28 4.39
CA SER A 222 -7.46 -9.08 4.06
C SER A 222 -7.59 -8.91 2.55
N PHE A 223 -8.64 -8.19 2.13
CA PHE A 223 -8.81 -7.75 0.76
C PHE A 223 -9.24 -6.29 0.74
N GLU A 224 -8.43 -5.41 0.17
CA GLU A 224 -8.73 -4.01 -0.05
C GLU A 224 -8.81 -3.69 -1.55
N LEU A 225 -9.81 -2.91 -1.94
CA LEU A 225 -10.01 -2.45 -3.30
C LEU A 225 -9.99 -0.92 -3.30
N SER A 226 -9.24 -0.32 -4.22
CA SER A 226 -9.00 1.12 -4.23
C SER A 226 -9.07 1.74 -5.62
N GLN A 227 -9.62 2.95 -5.69
CA GLN A 227 -9.44 3.89 -6.80
C GLN A 227 -8.39 4.90 -6.37
N VAL A 228 -7.34 5.07 -7.17
CA VAL A 228 -6.20 5.93 -6.81
C VAL A 228 -6.01 7.01 -7.85
N ARG A 229 -5.86 8.26 -7.40
CA ARG A 229 -5.48 9.40 -8.24
C ARG A 229 -4.27 10.09 -7.64
N GLN A 230 -3.43 10.60 -8.52
CA GLN A 230 -2.18 11.25 -8.13
C GLN A 230 -2.11 12.65 -8.72
N GLY A 231 -1.53 13.56 -7.96
CA GLY A 231 -1.23 14.91 -8.37
C GLY A 231 0.11 15.35 -7.79
N ARG A 232 0.58 16.51 -8.24
CA ARG A 232 1.81 17.13 -7.72
C ARG A 232 1.62 18.63 -7.61
N PHE A 233 2.17 19.22 -6.55
CA PHE A 233 2.32 20.66 -6.40
C PHE A 233 3.72 20.98 -5.87
N THR A 234 4.14 22.24 -5.97
CA THR A 234 5.40 22.68 -5.37
C THR A 234 5.11 23.27 -3.98
N SER A 235 5.68 22.69 -2.93
CA SER A 235 5.66 23.26 -1.58
C SER A 235 6.78 24.29 -1.45
N ALA A 236 6.51 25.41 -0.79
CA ALA A 236 7.46 26.46 -0.48
C ALA A 236 7.51 26.76 1.03
N PRO A 237 8.62 27.32 1.53
CA PRO A 237 8.73 27.80 2.90
C PRO A 237 7.60 28.74 3.32
#